data_AF-A0A254T0B1-F1
#
_entry.id   AF-A0A254T0B1-F1
#
_cell.length_a   1.000
_cell.length_b   1.000
_cell.length_c   1.000
_cell.angle_alpha   90.00
_cell.angle_beta   90.00
_cell.angle_gamma   90.00
#
_symmetry.space_group_name_H-M   'P 1'
#
loop_
_entity.id
_entity.type
_entity.pdbx_description
1 polymer ?
#
loop_
_entity_poly.entity_id
_entity_poly.type
_entity_poly.pdbx_seq_one_letter_code
_entity_poly.pdbx_strand_id
1 'polypeptide(L)'
;MSMLTYFFWLVTFVAGVVVAFFVPETTVPIGGKFVFIGAWGAVLGLVLYNVCKRKLDIAEEDFNEALYSIKDSKLSMSSGLSTPDPDPLASSPEPEDMPLPTGAISSKEALAKKVDEICVKFPLAAWKKYARCLLKDRPVPEVIQALQDLLPQLFPNASGILYMYAGTQTDLHKVLSFGETVISDDVIRPVECASFDAGDIVITDYSNPSVNGGCTHLHLHPHGISFCAPIEGVEEHFGIFSLQTDALPDNETMDDWHAKVSAVSATFGLYIATQNLNARYKQHSIRDGLTGLFNRRYMEESLIREVSAATRHRSPIGLVMIYPDSVAQIQEQRGRHAVEQLLWELGQRLPGYVRNEDIPCRYEGDVFCVILPGADLKITRARAERIRNEISQLKIAYGESVLETTLSMGVAVMPAHAGDARGLLQAAGESMQMAVQSGGNRVILAEALPPKK
;
A
#
# COMPACT_ATOMS: atom_id res chain seq x y z
N MET A 1 21.94 12.48 -11.05
CA MET A 1 22.82 12.47 -12.25
C MET A 1 22.63 13.79 -12.98
N SER A 2 23.68 14.59 -13.26
CA SER A 2 23.46 15.81 -14.05
C SER A 2 23.34 15.43 -15.52
N MET A 3 22.40 16.04 -16.24
CA MET A 3 22.21 15.84 -17.69
C MET A 3 23.53 15.94 -18.48
N LEU A 4 24.46 16.80 -18.00
CA LEU A 4 25.78 17.02 -18.59
C LEU A 4 26.68 15.76 -18.60
N THR A 5 26.65 14.95 -17.54
CA THR A 5 27.54 13.76 -17.43
C THR A 5 27.09 12.63 -18.34
N TYR A 6 25.78 12.43 -18.43
CA TYR A 6 25.19 11.48 -19.39
C TYR A 6 25.40 11.94 -20.84
N PHE A 7 25.22 13.24 -21.11
CA PHE A 7 25.46 13.81 -22.43
C PHE A 7 26.92 13.63 -22.88
N PHE A 8 27.90 13.87 -22.00
CA PHE A 8 29.31 13.67 -22.32
C PHE A 8 29.63 12.20 -22.62
N TRP A 9 29.05 11.26 -21.84
CA TRP A 9 29.18 9.83 -22.10
C TRP A 9 28.61 9.44 -23.47
N LEU A 10 27.40 9.93 -23.79
CA LEU A 10 26.73 9.65 -25.06
C LEU A 10 27.55 10.17 -26.25
N VAL A 11 28.05 11.40 -26.18
CA VAL A 11 28.90 11.99 -27.23
C VAL A 11 30.19 11.17 -27.43
N THR A 12 30.82 10.73 -26.34
CA THR A 12 32.07 9.94 -26.38
C THR A 12 31.83 8.52 -26.93
N PHE A 13 30.68 7.92 -26.60
CA PHE A 13 30.27 6.63 -27.16
C PHE A 13 30.01 6.73 -28.66
N VAL A 14 29.23 7.72 -29.10
CA VAL A 14 28.93 7.96 -30.52
C VAL A 14 30.22 8.26 -31.30
N ALA A 15 31.15 9.04 -30.75
CA ALA A 15 32.44 9.31 -31.38
C ALA A 15 33.25 8.03 -31.63
N GLY A 16 33.26 7.07 -30.69
CA GLY A 16 33.93 5.78 -30.88
C GLY A 16 33.28 4.91 -31.96
N VAL A 17 31.95 4.92 -32.05
CA VAL A 17 31.21 4.22 -33.12
C VAL A 17 31.51 4.85 -34.48
N VAL A 18 31.57 6.18 -34.56
CA VAL A 18 31.93 6.92 -35.78
C VAL A 18 33.36 6.59 -36.21
N VAL A 19 34.32 6.59 -35.30
CA VAL A 19 35.71 6.21 -35.61
C VAL A 19 35.79 4.79 -36.16
N ALA A 20 35.09 3.83 -35.55
CA ALA A 20 35.05 2.45 -36.04
C ALA A 20 34.42 2.33 -37.44
N PHE A 21 33.45 3.19 -37.76
CA PHE A 21 32.78 3.23 -39.06
C PHE A 21 33.70 3.75 -40.18
N PHE A 22 34.47 4.82 -39.91
CA PHE A 22 35.35 5.47 -40.89
C PHE A 22 36.69 4.75 -41.13
N VAL A 23 37.04 3.75 -40.32
CA VAL A 23 38.24 2.92 -40.55
C VAL A 23 38.02 2.02 -41.78
N PRO A 24 38.89 2.07 -42.81
CA PRO A 24 38.73 1.24 -44.01
C PRO A 24 38.78 -0.26 -43.70
N GLU A 25 37.95 -1.06 -44.37
CA GLU A 25 37.89 -2.52 -44.18
C GLU A 25 39.21 -3.24 -44.53
N THR A 26 40.08 -2.59 -45.30
CA THR A 26 41.43 -3.07 -45.61
C THR A 26 42.37 -3.09 -44.40
N THR A 27 42.05 -2.34 -43.34
CA THR A 27 42.85 -2.25 -42.11
C THR A 27 42.26 -3.07 -40.97
N VAL A 28 40.93 -3.08 -40.83
CA VAL A 28 40.24 -3.85 -39.79
C VAL A 28 38.99 -4.52 -40.38
N PRO A 29 38.89 -5.86 -40.35
CA PRO A 29 37.71 -6.57 -40.83
C PRO A 29 36.47 -6.24 -39.97
N ILE A 30 35.28 -6.41 -40.55
CA ILE A 30 33.98 -6.07 -39.91
C ILE A 30 33.86 -6.67 -38.50
N GLY A 31 34.28 -7.92 -38.30
CA GLY A 31 34.29 -8.56 -36.99
C GLY A 31 35.17 -7.84 -35.96
N GLY A 32 36.33 -7.32 -36.38
CA GLY A 32 37.22 -6.52 -35.52
C GLY A 32 36.62 -5.17 -35.13
N LYS A 33 35.81 -4.56 -36.00
CA LYS A 33 35.08 -3.31 -35.69
C LYS A 33 34.03 -3.53 -34.59
N PHE A 34 33.29 -4.63 -34.64
CA PHE A 34 32.31 -4.98 -33.60
C PHE A 34 32.99 -5.27 -32.25
N VAL A 35 34.13 -5.97 -32.26
CA VAL A 35 34.92 -6.22 -31.04
C VAL A 35 35.42 -4.90 -30.45
N PHE A 36 35.89 -3.97 -31.28
CA PHE A 36 36.32 -2.64 -30.83
C PHE A 36 35.17 -1.83 -30.20
N ILE A 37 33.99 -1.79 -30.85
CA ILE A 37 32.81 -1.08 -30.33
C ILE A 37 32.35 -1.70 -29.00
N GLY A 38 32.36 -3.03 -28.90
CA GLY A 38 32.04 -3.74 -27.67
C GLY A 38 33.00 -3.42 -26.53
N ALA A 39 34.31 -3.45 -26.79
CA ALA A 39 35.33 -3.11 -25.80
C ALA A 39 35.26 -1.63 -25.38
N TRP A 40 35.04 -0.72 -26.34
CA TRP A 40 34.87 0.71 -26.09
C TRP A 40 33.64 1.01 -25.22
N GLY A 41 32.50 0.37 -25.54
CA GLY A 41 31.28 0.47 -24.75
C GLY A 41 31.43 -0.08 -23.33
N ALA A 42 32.15 -1.20 -23.17
CA ALA A 42 32.41 -1.79 -21.85
C ALA A 42 33.28 -0.88 -20.97
N VAL A 43 34.34 -0.29 -21.52
CA VAL A 43 35.22 0.64 -20.78
C VAL A 43 34.47 1.92 -20.39
N LEU A 44 33.74 2.53 -21.32
CA LEU A 44 32.93 3.72 -21.02
C LEU A 44 31.80 3.42 -20.03
N GLY A 45 31.18 2.24 -20.12
CA GLY A 45 30.19 1.77 -19.16
C GLY A 45 30.76 1.62 -17.76
N LEU A 46 31.96 1.04 -17.63
CA LEU A 46 32.66 0.90 -16.35
C LEU A 46 33.00 2.26 -15.73
N VAL A 47 33.45 3.22 -16.55
CA VAL A 47 33.74 4.60 -16.10
C VAL A 47 32.45 5.28 -15.62
N LEU A 48 31.36 5.18 -16.38
CA LEU A 48 30.07 5.76 -15.99
C LEU A 48 29.54 5.13 -14.69
N TYR A 49 29.65 3.81 -14.56
CA TYR A 49 29.27 3.07 -13.36
C TYR A 49 30.07 3.55 -12.14
N ASN A 50 31.39 3.67 -12.25
CA ASN A 50 32.24 4.15 -11.16
C ASN A 50 31.93 5.61 -10.77
N VAL A 51 31.62 6.47 -11.74
CA VAL A 51 31.20 7.86 -11.46
C VAL A 51 29.84 7.90 -10.77
N CYS A 52 28.89 7.07 -11.18
CA CYS A 52 27.58 6.98 -10.54
C CYS A 52 27.68 6.42 -9.12
N LYS A 53 28.46 5.35 -8.93
CA LYS A 53 28.71 4.74 -7.63
C LYS A 53 29.32 5.75 -6.67
N ARG A 54 30.39 6.45 -7.08
CA ARG A 54 31.02 7.49 -6.26
C ARG A 54 30.07 8.62 -5.88
N LYS A 55 29.15 9.03 -6.77
CA LYS A 55 28.14 10.04 -6.45
C LYS A 55 27.05 9.53 -5.51
N LEU A 56 26.73 8.23 -5.58
CA LEU A 56 25.81 7.59 -4.65
C LEU A 56 26.44 7.54 -3.25
N ASP A 57 27.70 7.11 -3.17
CA ASP A 57 28.47 7.05 -1.92
C ASP A 57 28.56 8.45 -1.27
N ILE A 58 28.88 9.50 -2.06
CA ILE A 58 28.89 10.89 -1.57
C ILE A 58 27.50 11.35 -1.11
N ALA A 59 26.43 11.01 -1.84
CA ALA A 59 25.07 11.40 -1.45
C ALA A 59 24.60 10.67 -0.18
N GLU A 60 25.06 9.45 0.04
CA GLU A 60 24.83 8.67 1.26
C GLU A 60 25.61 9.26 2.44
N GLU A 61 26.86 9.68 2.23
CA GLU A 61 27.65 10.45 3.21
C GLU A 61 26.97 11.79 3.55
N ASP A 62 26.58 12.59 2.56
CA ASP A 62 25.89 13.88 2.76
C ASP A 62 24.54 13.69 3.49
N PHE A 63 23.78 12.65 3.14
CA PHE A 63 22.51 12.34 3.80
C PHE A 63 22.70 11.89 5.24
N ASN A 64 23.73 11.07 5.51
CA ASN A 64 24.09 10.67 6.86
C ASN A 64 24.58 11.87 7.67
N GLU A 65 25.41 12.75 7.10
CA GLU A 65 25.85 14.00 7.73
C GLU A 65 24.68 14.93 8.04
N ALA A 66 23.72 15.06 7.13
CA ALA A 66 22.48 15.80 7.38
C ALA A 66 21.64 15.19 8.53
N LEU A 67 21.52 13.85 8.58
CA LEU A 67 20.86 13.14 9.68
C LEU A 67 21.57 13.37 11.02
N TYR A 68 22.91 13.36 11.04
CA TYR A 68 23.69 13.67 12.24
C TYR A 68 23.53 15.14 12.66
N SER A 69 23.47 16.09 11.72
CA SER A 69 23.20 17.50 12.03
C SER A 69 21.78 17.75 12.57
N ILE A 70 20.79 16.95 12.16
CA ILE A 70 19.41 16.98 12.69
C ILE A 70 19.38 16.42 14.12
N LYS A 71 20.17 15.38 14.38
CA LYS A 71 20.36 14.83 15.73
C LYS A 71 21.01 15.85 16.67
N ASP A 72 21.94 16.66 16.17
CA ASP A 72 22.63 17.70 16.93
C ASP A 72 21.80 18.99 17.12
N SER A 73 20.91 19.34 16.18
CA SER A 73 20.13 20.59 16.26
C SER A 73 18.82 20.49 17.07
N LYS A 74 18.37 19.27 17.42
CA LYS A 74 17.10 19.04 18.15
C LYS A 74 17.20 18.27 19.46
N LEU A 75 18.39 18.11 20.03
CA LEU A 75 18.57 17.56 21.37
C LEU A 75 19.47 18.46 22.20
N SER A 76 18.89 19.56 22.70
CA SER A 76 19.34 20.13 23.97
C SER A 76 18.90 19.20 25.11
N MET A 77 19.57 18.06 25.24
CA MET A 77 19.57 17.27 26.48
C MET A 77 21.03 17.20 26.91
N SER A 78 21.30 17.87 28.01
CA SER A 78 22.62 18.10 28.57
C SER A 78 23.38 16.82 28.87
N SER A 79 24.70 16.97 28.68
CA SER A 79 25.81 16.32 29.38
C SER A 79 26.06 14.83 29.11
N GLY A 80 27.00 14.60 28.20
CA GLY A 80 28.39 14.42 28.62
C GLY A 80 28.86 12.98 28.74
N LEU A 81 29.58 12.51 27.72
CA LEU A 81 30.71 11.58 27.87
C LEU A 81 31.43 11.48 26.52
N SER A 82 32.60 12.12 26.47
CA SER A 82 33.58 12.05 25.40
C SER A 82 34.33 10.72 25.43
N THR A 83 34.61 10.12 24.25
CA THR A 83 35.87 9.39 23.95
C THR A 83 35.96 9.02 22.45
N PRO A 84 37.18 8.79 21.91
CA PRO A 84 37.64 9.30 20.61
C PRO A 84 37.69 8.25 19.46
N ASP A 85 38.14 8.73 18.30
CA ASP A 85 38.16 8.14 16.94
C ASP A 85 38.58 6.65 16.81
N PRO A 86 37.98 5.91 15.85
CA PRO A 86 38.36 4.55 15.50
C PRO A 86 39.37 4.49 14.33
N ASP A 87 40.38 3.62 14.45
CA ASP A 87 41.21 3.13 13.34
C ASP A 87 40.76 1.69 12.96
N PRO A 88 41.16 1.10 11.82
CA PRO A 88 40.22 0.67 10.80
C PRO A 88 40.02 -0.86 10.73
N LEU A 89 38.79 -1.21 10.32
CA LEU A 89 38.28 -2.50 9.81
C LEU A 89 39.21 -3.74 9.91
N ALA A 90 38.85 -4.64 10.83
CA ALA A 90 39.02 -6.07 10.65
C ALA A 90 37.65 -6.73 10.41
N SER A 91 37.62 -7.63 9.44
CA SER A 91 36.49 -8.50 9.05
C SER A 91 35.57 -8.88 10.20
N SER A 92 34.30 -8.45 10.14
CA SER A 92 33.28 -8.88 11.09
C SER A 92 33.01 -10.38 10.89
N PRO A 93 33.19 -11.23 11.92
CA PRO A 93 32.73 -12.61 11.87
C PRO A 93 31.20 -12.63 11.80
N GLU A 94 30.61 -13.76 11.36
CA GLU A 94 29.20 -14.06 11.64
C GLU A 94 28.91 -13.79 13.12
N PRO A 95 27.70 -13.33 13.50
CA PRO A 95 27.42 -12.91 14.87
C PRO A 95 27.45 -14.12 15.80
N GLU A 96 28.65 -14.51 16.23
CA GLU A 96 28.86 -15.25 17.46
C GLU A 96 28.26 -14.41 18.59
N ASP A 97 27.47 -15.05 19.45
CA ASP A 97 26.81 -14.47 20.61
C ASP A 97 27.74 -13.46 21.29
N MET A 98 27.50 -12.17 21.06
CA MET A 98 28.28 -11.11 21.66
C MET A 98 28.19 -11.30 23.18
N PRO A 99 29.31 -11.60 23.87
CA PRO A 99 29.27 -11.74 25.31
C PRO A 99 28.84 -10.39 25.88
N LEU A 100 27.86 -10.43 26.78
CA LEU A 100 27.32 -9.24 27.42
C LEU A 100 28.46 -8.41 28.03
N PRO A 101 28.38 -7.07 27.97
CA PRO A 101 29.41 -6.21 28.57
C PRO A 101 29.64 -6.58 30.04
N THR A 102 30.88 -6.47 30.52
CA THR A 102 31.26 -6.88 31.88
C THR A 102 30.40 -6.17 32.94
N GLY A 103 29.59 -6.95 33.67
CA GLY A 103 28.62 -6.45 34.66
C GLY A 103 27.17 -6.31 34.14
N ALA A 104 26.98 -6.33 32.82
CA ALA A 104 25.66 -6.49 32.21
C ALA A 104 25.23 -7.96 32.34
N ILE A 105 24.02 -8.14 32.87
CA ILE A 105 23.36 -9.44 32.98
C ILE A 105 22.28 -9.50 31.91
N SER A 106 22.04 -10.68 31.33
CA SER A 106 20.99 -10.83 30.32
C SER A 106 19.64 -10.43 30.93
N SER A 107 18.69 -9.94 30.13
CA SER A 107 17.31 -9.72 30.60
C SER A 107 16.77 -10.94 31.35
N LYS A 108 17.14 -12.15 30.92
CA LYS A 108 16.79 -13.43 31.54
C LYS A 108 17.44 -13.64 32.91
N GLU A 109 18.72 -13.30 33.10
CA GLU A 109 19.45 -13.38 34.37
C GLU A 109 19.09 -12.24 35.34
N ALA A 110 18.82 -11.04 34.83
CA ALA A 110 18.29 -9.92 35.59
C ALA A 110 16.91 -10.23 36.16
N LEU A 111 16.06 -10.87 35.35
CA LEU A 111 14.78 -11.37 35.81
C LEU A 111 15.00 -12.44 36.88
N ALA A 112 15.84 -13.45 36.63
CA ALA A 112 16.15 -14.54 37.56
C ALA A 112 16.59 -14.07 38.97
N LYS A 113 17.32 -12.96 39.07
CA LYS A 113 17.77 -12.37 40.36
C LYS A 113 16.68 -11.56 41.10
N LYS A 114 15.60 -11.18 40.43
CA LYS A 114 14.49 -10.37 40.98
C LYS A 114 13.14 -11.10 41.02
N VAL A 115 13.06 -12.36 40.56
CA VAL A 115 11.80 -13.12 40.46
C VAL A 115 11.12 -13.31 41.82
N ASP A 116 11.88 -13.37 42.93
CA ASP A 116 11.27 -13.51 44.25
C ASP A 116 10.53 -12.24 44.73
N GLU A 117 10.80 -11.06 44.14
CA GLU A 117 10.14 -9.79 44.49
C GLU A 117 9.18 -9.27 43.40
N ILE A 118 9.41 -9.59 42.12
CA ILE A 118 8.49 -9.19 41.03
C ILE A 118 7.61 -10.39 40.66
N CYS A 119 6.46 -10.48 41.32
CA CYS A 119 5.41 -11.41 40.95
C CYS A 119 4.78 -10.94 39.63
N VAL A 120 5.35 -11.30 38.49
CA VAL A 120 4.78 -10.97 37.16
C VAL A 120 3.50 -11.79 36.96
N LYS A 121 2.36 -11.27 37.42
CA LYS A 121 1.01 -11.83 37.20
C LYS A 121 0.39 -11.38 35.87
N PHE A 122 1.23 -11.30 34.84
CA PHE A 122 0.79 -11.05 33.49
C PHE A 122 0.99 -12.33 32.69
N PRO A 123 -0.04 -12.87 32.00
CA PRO A 123 0.05 -14.12 31.25
C PRO A 123 0.91 -13.93 29.99
N LEU A 124 2.23 -13.80 30.18
CA LEU A 124 3.22 -13.46 29.16
C LEU A 124 3.20 -14.43 27.98
N ALA A 125 2.94 -15.71 28.21
CA ALA A 125 2.85 -16.70 27.15
C ALA A 125 1.62 -16.48 26.25
N ALA A 126 0.45 -16.26 26.85
CA ALA A 126 -0.79 -15.97 26.13
C ALA A 126 -0.70 -14.62 25.40
N TRP A 127 -0.16 -13.59 26.08
CA TRP A 127 0.09 -12.29 25.49
C TRP A 127 1.04 -12.35 24.29
N LYS A 128 2.19 -13.05 24.42
CA LYS A 128 3.14 -13.23 23.31
C LYS A 128 2.50 -13.97 22.14
N LYS A 129 1.61 -14.94 22.39
CA LYS A 129 0.87 -15.64 21.33
C LYS A 129 -0.04 -14.67 20.58
N TYR A 130 -0.82 -13.87 21.30
CA TYR A 130 -1.69 -12.84 20.73
C TYR A 130 -0.91 -11.78 19.95
N ALA A 131 0.15 -11.20 20.52
CA ALA A 131 0.99 -10.20 19.87
C ALA A 131 1.59 -10.71 18.54
N ARG A 132 1.98 -12.00 18.48
CA ARG A 132 2.43 -12.62 17.21
C ARG A 132 1.33 -12.76 16.16
N CYS A 133 0.07 -12.90 16.55
CA CYS A 133 -1.05 -12.90 15.60
C CYS A 133 -1.22 -11.52 14.95
N LEU A 134 -1.06 -10.44 15.72
CA LEU A 134 -1.14 -9.08 15.20
C LEU A 134 -0.03 -8.77 14.18
N LEU A 135 1.20 -9.21 14.47
CA LEU A 135 2.39 -8.91 13.66
C LEU A 135 2.47 -9.66 12.31
N LYS A 136 1.50 -10.54 11.99
CA LYS A 136 1.50 -11.35 10.76
C LYS A 136 0.43 -10.93 9.74
N ASP A 137 -0.10 -9.70 9.84
CA ASP A 137 -1.18 -9.18 8.99
C ASP A 137 -2.36 -10.17 8.85
N ARG A 138 -2.71 -10.83 9.97
CA ARG A 138 -3.79 -11.81 9.99
C ARG A 138 -5.14 -11.13 9.79
N PRO A 139 -6.10 -11.81 9.15
CA PRO A 139 -7.43 -11.26 8.94
C PRO A 139 -8.12 -10.97 10.29
N VAL A 140 -8.90 -9.90 10.34
CA VAL A 140 -9.56 -9.38 11.55
C VAL A 140 -10.31 -10.46 12.35
N PRO A 141 -11.07 -11.40 11.75
CA PRO A 141 -11.74 -12.47 12.50
C PRO A 141 -10.78 -13.39 13.27
N GLU A 142 -9.60 -13.70 12.73
CA GLU A 142 -8.60 -14.53 13.43
C GLU A 142 -8.04 -13.79 14.66
N VAL A 143 -7.86 -12.47 14.54
CA VAL A 143 -7.38 -11.63 15.65
C VAL A 143 -8.44 -11.48 16.73
N ILE A 144 -9.70 -11.27 16.36
CA ILE A 144 -10.82 -11.24 17.31
C ILE A 144 -10.91 -12.55 18.09
N GLN A 145 -10.80 -13.70 17.41
CA GLN A 145 -10.80 -14.99 18.08
C GLN A 145 -9.62 -15.12 19.06
N ALA A 146 -8.42 -14.74 18.65
CA ALA A 146 -7.24 -14.77 19.52
C ALA A 146 -7.39 -13.83 20.74
N LEU A 147 -8.07 -12.69 20.57
CA LEU A 147 -8.38 -11.76 21.65
C LEU A 147 -9.41 -12.39 22.60
N GLN A 148 -10.46 -13.03 22.09
CA GLN A 148 -11.47 -13.72 22.89
C GLN A 148 -10.87 -14.86 23.74
N ASP A 149 -9.86 -15.56 23.23
CA ASP A 149 -9.14 -16.60 23.97
C ASP A 149 -8.21 -16.01 25.06
N LEU A 150 -7.68 -14.81 24.83
CA LEU A 150 -6.73 -14.13 25.72
C LEU A 150 -7.43 -13.45 26.90
N LEU A 151 -8.55 -12.78 26.65
CA LEU A 151 -9.20 -11.89 27.62
C LEU A 151 -9.57 -12.59 28.95
N PRO A 152 -10.17 -13.79 28.97
CA PRO A 152 -10.45 -14.51 30.23
C PRO A 152 -9.19 -14.89 31.03
N GLN A 153 -8.04 -15.04 30.36
CA GLN A 153 -6.77 -15.33 31.03
C GLN A 153 -6.12 -14.08 31.61
N LEU A 154 -6.36 -12.90 31.01
CA LEU A 154 -5.87 -11.62 31.51
C LEU A 154 -6.71 -11.09 32.67
N PHE A 155 -8.03 -11.30 32.59
CA PHE A 155 -9.03 -10.75 33.50
C PHE A 155 -9.90 -11.89 34.06
N PRO A 156 -9.39 -12.68 35.03
CA PRO A 156 -10.17 -13.75 35.64
C PRO A 156 -11.38 -13.18 36.39
N ASN A 157 -12.52 -13.85 36.29
CA ASN A 157 -13.81 -13.44 36.89
C ASN A 157 -14.36 -12.08 36.42
N ALA A 158 -13.77 -11.48 35.38
CA ALA A 158 -14.33 -10.31 34.73
C ALA A 158 -15.23 -10.69 33.57
N SER A 159 -16.17 -9.80 33.27
CA SER A 159 -16.90 -9.81 32.01
C SER A 159 -16.59 -8.54 31.23
N GLY A 160 -16.52 -8.63 29.91
CA GLY A 160 -16.13 -7.49 29.09
C GLY A 160 -16.67 -7.57 27.67
N ILE A 161 -16.74 -6.41 27.04
CA ILE A 161 -17.30 -6.21 25.71
C ILE A 161 -16.39 -5.26 24.93
N LEU A 162 -16.11 -5.61 23.68
CA LEU A 162 -15.48 -4.73 22.71
C LEU A 162 -16.53 -4.22 21.75
N TYR A 163 -16.67 -2.91 21.67
CA TYR A 163 -17.49 -2.24 20.68
C TYR A 163 -16.63 -1.58 19.61
N MET A 164 -17.08 -1.62 18.36
CA MET A 164 -16.44 -0.94 17.24
C MET A 164 -17.49 -0.30 16.33
N TYR A 165 -17.10 0.70 15.55
CA TYR A 165 -17.97 1.25 14.50
C TYR A 165 -18.23 0.23 13.39
N ALA A 166 -19.49 0.18 12.94
CA ALA A 166 -19.90 -0.59 11.76
C ALA A 166 -20.15 0.35 10.56
N GLY A 167 -19.10 0.67 9.81
CA GLY A 167 -19.22 1.46 8.58
C GLY A 167 -19.44 2.96 8.81
N THR A 168 -20.44 3.56 8.16
CA THR A 168 -20.76 5.01 8.26
C THR A 168 -21.72 5.33 9.41
N GLN A 169 -21.89 4.42 10.36
CA GLN A 169 -22.86 4.53 11.45
C GLN A 169 -22.29 5.33 12.62
N THR A 170 -23.17 6.00 13.37
CA THR A 170 -22.84 6.76 14.59
C THR A 170 -22.81 5.90 15.85
N ASP A 171 -23.30 4.67 15.75
CA ASP A 171 -23.49 3.78 16.88
C ASP A 171 -22.37 2.72 16.91
N LEU A 172 -22.05 2.27 18.12
CA LEU A 172 -21.00 1.31 18.40
C LEU A 172 -21.62 -0.08 18.54
N HIS A 173 -21.12 -1.03 17.77
CA HIS A 173 -21.64 -2.40 17.73
C HIS A 173 -20.70 -3.36 18.44
N LYS A 174 -21.27 -4.28 19.21
CA LYS A 174 -20.52 -5.35 19.87
C LYS A 174 -19.82 -6.25 18.84
N VAL A 175 -18.51 -6.34 18.96
CA VAL A 175 -17.65 -7.20 18.13
C VAL A 175 -17.31 -8.50 18.84
N LEU A 176 -17.06 -8.42 20.15
CA LEU A 176 -16.87 -9.60 21.00
C LEU A 176 -17.37 -9.32 22.41
N SER A 177 -17.70 -10.38 23.13
CA SER A 177 -17.91 -10.38 24.58
C SER A 177 -17.28 -11.62 25.21
N PHE A 178 -16.91 -11.51 26.48
CA PHE A 178 -16.38 -12.60 27.30
C PHE A 178 -16.83 -12.46 28.75
N GLY A 179 -16.69 -13.54 29.53
CA GLY A 179 -17.17 -13.64 30.90
C GLY A 179 -18.58 -14.22 31.00
N GLU A 180 -19.02 -14.49 32.23
CA GLU A 180 -20.31 -15.14 32.51
C GLU A 180 -21.45 -14.11 32.66
N THR A 181 -21.13 -12.86 32.95
CA THR A 181 -22.09 -11.80 33.24
C THR A 181 -22.29 -10.90 32.02
N VAL A 182 -23.55 -10.59 31.71
CA VAL A 182 -23.88 -9.61 30.66
C VAL A 182 -23.89 -8.22 31.28
N ILE A 183 -22.98 -7.36 30.83
CA ILE A 183 -22.74 -6.04 31.45
C ILE A 183 -23.38 -4.87 30.68
N SER A 184 -23.69 -5.05 29.39
CA SER A 184 -24.24 -4.02 28.51
C SER A 184 -24.92 -4.61 27.27
N ASP A 185 -25.64 -3.77 26.52
CA ASP A 185 -26.36 -4.11 25.28
C ASP A 185 -25.42 -4.39 24.10
N ASP A 186 -25.96 -4.94 23.01
CA ASP A 186 -25.19 -5.26 21.80
C ASP A 186 -24.85 -4.02 20.96
N VAL A 187 -25.55 -2.92 21.18
CA VAL A 187 -25.36 -1.64 20.47
C VAL A 187 -25.46 -0.52 21.49
N ILE A 188 -24.48 0.38 21.48
CA ILE A 188 -24.42 1.52 22.40
C ILE A 188 -24.08 2.79 21.62
N ARG A 189 -24.41 3.95 22.19
CA ARG A 189 -23.97 5.23 21.62
C ARG A 189 -22.63 5.66 22.24
N PRO A 190 -21.74 6.33 21.49
CA PRO A 190 -20.46 6.79 22.03
C PRO A 190 -20.61 7.63 23.31
N VAL A 191 -21.62 8.51 23.36
CA VAL A 191 -21.95 9.38 24.51
C VAL A 191 -22.35 8.63 25.78
N GLU A 192 -22.66 7.34 25.69
CA GLU A 192 -23.00 6.49 26.85
C GLU A 192 -21.77 5.96 27.58
N CYS A 193 -20.56 6.26 27.07
CA CYS A 193 -19.30 5.89 27.67
C CYS A 193 -18.40 7.13 27.85
N ALA A 194 -18.09 7.45 29.11
CA ALA A 194 -17.23 8.58 29.45
C ALA A 194 -15.80 8.45 28.89
N SER A 195 -15.32 7.21 28.70
CA SER A 195 -13.99 6.95 28.14
C SER A 195 -13.85 7.38 26.67
N PHE A 196 -14.94 7.36 25.90
CA PHE A 196 -14.93 7.77 24.50
C PHE A 196 -14.63 9.26 24.33
N ASP A 197 -15.34 10.12 25.07
CA ASP A 197 -15.16 11.57 25.00
C ASP A 197 -13.89 12.03 25.72
N ALA A 198 -13.49 11.32 26.78
CA ALA A 198 -12.27 11.64 27.53
C ALA A 198 -10.99 11.28 26.76
N GLY A 199 -11.04 10.28 25.86
CA GLY A 199 -9.85 9.74 25.19
C GLY A 199 -8.88 9.06 26.17
N ASP A 200 -9.37 8.62 27.32
CA ASP A 200 -8.56 8.00 28.38
C ASP A 200 -9.34 6.85 29.04
N ILE A 201 -8.61 6.02 29.78
CA ILE A 201 -9.20 4.90 30.52
C ILE A 201 -9.97 5.46 31.72
N VAL A 202 -11.27 5.21 31.73
CA VAL A 202 -12.15 5.60 32.84
C VAL A 202 -12.39 4.38 33.72
N ILE A 203 -12.05 4.53 35.00
CA ILE A 203 -12.29 3.51 36.02
C ILE A 203 -13.40 4.02 36.94
N THR A 204 -14.37 3.17 37.23
CA THR A 204 -15.48 3.49 38.14
C THR A 204 -15.68 2.35 39.11
N ASP A 205 -15.64 2.66 40.41
CA ASP A 205 -15.95 1.71 41.48
C ASP A 205 -17.36 1.97 42.01
N TYR A 206 -18.32 1.14 41.59
CA TYR A 206 -19.72 1.19 42.01
C TYR A 206 -19.92 0.71 43.44
N SER A 207 -18.90 0.14 44.08
CA SER A 207 -18.92 -0.25 45.50
C SER A 207 -18.77 0.95 46.42
N ASN A 208 -18.26 2.07 45.90
CA ASN A 208 -18.02 3.29 46.68
C ASN A 208 -19.30 4.16 46.74
N PRO A 209 -19.89 4.38 47.94
CA PRO A 209 -21.13 5.15 48.10
C PRO A 209 -21.03 6.63 47.68
N SER A 210 -19.81 7.15 47.49
CA SER A 210 -19.57 8.54 47.07
C SER A 210 -19.61 8.75 45.56
N VAL A 211 -19.64 7.68 44.77
CA VAL A 211 -19.65 7.73 43.31
C VAL A 211 -21.09 7.81 42.80
N ASN A 212 -21.54 9.02 42.48
CA ASN A 212 -22.82 9.27 41.82
C ASN A 212 -22.62 9.35 40.31
N GLY A 213 -22.63 8.20 39.64
CA GLY A 213 -22.59 8.10 38.18
C GLY A 213 -21.42 7.26 37.64
N GLY A 214 -21.67 6.65 36.50
CA GLY A 214 -20.74 5.85 35.71
C GLY A 214 -21.21 5.83 34.26
N CYS A 215 -20.61 4.98 33.43
CA CYS A 215 -21.00 4.89 32.03
C CYS A 215 -22.41 4.28 31.91
N THR A 216 -23.36 5.00 31.27
CA THR A 216 -24.77 4.57 31.19
C THR A 216 -24.97 3.29 30.38
N HIS A 217 -24.01 2.95 29.51
CA HIS A 217 -24.07 1.69 28.78
C HIS A 217 -23.92 0.47 29.70
N LEU A 218 -23.24 0.57 30.85
CA LEU A 218 -23.01 -0.54 31.81
C LEU A 218 -24.18 -0.77 32.78
N HIS A 219 -25.42 -0.62 32.31
CA HIS A 219 -26.62 -0.63 33.15
C HIS A 219 -27.10 -2.03 33.55
N LEU A 220 -26.62 -3.10 32.89
CA LEU A 220 -27.09 -4.47 33.16
C LEU A 220 -26.42 -5.11 34.38
N HIS A 221 -25.28 -4.57 34.83
CA HIS A 221 -24.58 -5.06 36.01
C HIS A 221 -23.94 -3.91 36.81
N PRO A 222 -24.68 -3.01 37.47
CA PRO A 222 -24.14 -1.77 38.05
C PRO A 222 -23.45 -1.97 39.42
N HIS A 223 -22.60 -3.00 39.54
CA HIS A 223 -21.88 -3.34 40.76
C HIS A 223 -20.39 -3.65 40.48
N GLY A 224 -19.56 -3.58 41.52
CA GLY A 224 -18.13 -3.82 41.41
C GLY A 224 -17.35 -2.68 40.73
N ILE A 225 -16.27 -3.02 40.05
CA ILE A 225 -15.33 -2.08 39.42
C ILE A 225 -15.40 -2.26 37.90
N SER A 226 -15.61 -1.15 37.18
CA SER A 226 -15.56 -1.11 35.72
C SER A 226 -14.34 -0.36 35.19
N PHE A 227 -13.83 -0.83 34.05
CA PHE A 227 -12.77 -0.22 33.25
C PHE A 227 -13.29 -0.02 31.83
N CYS A 228 -13.33 1.22 31.36
CA CYS A 228 -13.63 1.54 29.97
C CYS A 228 -12.38 2.18 29.35
N ALA A 229 -11.92 1.65 28.23
CA ALA A 229 -10.77 2.15 27.49
C ALA A 229 -11.15 2.39 26.03
N PRO A 230 -10.70 3.49 25.42
CA PRO A 230 -11.00 3.73 24.03
C PRO A 230 -10.05 2.90 23.15
N ILE A 231 -10.53 2.51 21.97
CA ILE A 231 -9.72 1.85 20.94
C ILE A 231 -9.39 2.91 19.89
N GLU A 232 -8.17 3.44 19.95
CA GLU A 232 -7.79 4.62 19.17
C GLU A 232 -6.57 4.35 18.28
N GLY A 233 -6.53 5.05 17.15
CA GLY A 233 -5.35 5.28 16.34
C GLY A 233 -4.83 6.71 16.54
N VAL A 234 -3.89 7.14 15.69
CA VAL A 234 -3.26 8.47 15.82
C VAL A 234 -4.27 9.63 15.66
N GLU A 235 -5.31 9.46 14.84
CA GLU A 235 -6.30 10.52 14.54
C GLU A 235 -7.76 9.99 14.49
N GLU A 236 -8.00 8.74 14.90
CA GLU A 236 -9.31 8.08 14.73
C GLU A 236 -9.68 7.25 15.96
N HIS A 237 -10.92 7.40 16.44
CA HIS A 237 -11.52 6.55 17.48
C HIS A 237 -12.27 5.40 16.79
N PHE A 238 -11.82 4.16 17.00
CA PHE A 238 -12.42 3.00 16.35
C PHE A 238 -13.52 2.33 17.19
N GLY A 239 -13.48 2.51 18.51
CA GLY A 239 -14.36 1.79 19.41
C GLY A 239 -14.02 1.95 20.89
N ILE A 240 -14.61 1.08 21.71
CA ILE A 240 -14.48 1.09 23.17
C ILE A 240 -14.33 -0.34 23.65
N PHE A 241 -13.39 -0.58 24.56
CA PHE A 241 -13.27 -1.80 25.32
C PHE A 241 -13.73 -1.55 26.76
N SER A 242 -14.84 -2.19 27.13
CA SER A 242 -15.43 -2.07 28.47
C SER A 242 -15.33 -3.40 29.21
N LEU A 243 -15.03 -3.33 30.50
CA LEU A 243 -14.78 -4.47 31.35
C LEU A 243 -15.34 -4.21 32.75
N GLN A 244 -15.82 -5.25 33.41
CA GLN A 244 -16.35 -5.17 34.77
C GLN A 244 -16.04 -6.42 35.58
N THR A 245 -15.74 -6.22 36.86
CA THR A 245 -15.52 -7.30 37.83
C THR A 245 -16.14 -6.92 39.17
N ASP A 246 -16.71 -7.89 39.88
CA ASP A 246 -17.29 -7.66 41.22
C ASP A 246 -16.21 -7.39 42.27
N ALA A 247 -15.07 -8.07 42.14
CA ALA A 247 -13.92 -7.90 43.01
C ALA A 247 -12.63 -8.13 42.22
N LEU A 248 -11.58 -7.39 42.57
CA LEU A 248 -10.24 -7.69 42.08
C LEU A 248 -9.69 -8.92 42.80
N PRO A 249 -8.85 -9.73 42.13
CA PRO A 249 -8.11 -10.80 42.80
C PRO A 249 -7.31 -10.24 43.99
N ASP A 250 -7.23 -10.99 45.10
CA ASP A 250 -6.57 -10.57 46.37
C ASP A 250 -5.13 -10.05 46.23
N ASN A 251 -4.53 -10.29 45.08
CA ASN A 251 -3.13 -10.12 44.80
C ASN A 251 -2.88 -9.15 43.62
N GLU A 252 -3.92 -8.45 43.14
CA GLU A 252 -3.85 -7.46 42.06
C GLU A 252 -4.57 -6.17 42.46
N THR A 253 -4.06 -5.05 41.98
CA THR A 253 -4.57 -3.70 42.26
C THR A 253 -5.32 -3.13 41.05
N MET A 254 -6.03 -2.01 41.26
CA MET A 254 -6.66 -1.27 40.17
C MET A 254 -5.62 -0.79 39.14
N ASP A 255 -4.42 -0.41 39.59
CA ASP A 255 -3.32 0.02 38.71
C ASP A 255 -2.80 -1.14 37.84
N ASP A 256 -2.75 -2.36 38.37
CA ASP A 256 -2.36 -3.54 37.61
C ASP A 256 -3.37 -3.83 36.48
N TRP A 257 -4.66 -3.70 36.77
CA TRP A 257 -5.72 -3.88 35.78
C TRP A 257 -5.75 -2.75 34.77
N HIS A 258 -5.54 -1.51 35.21
CA HIS A 258 -5.38 -0.36 34.32
C HIS A 258 -4.24 -0.60 33.32
N ALA A 259 -3.08 -1.08 33.77
CA ALA A 259 -1.96 -1.42 32.89
C ALA A 259 -2.30 -2.55 31.90
N LYS A 260 -3.00 -3.60 32.35
CA LYS A 260 -3.46 -4.70 31.47
C LYS A 260 -4.45 -4.21 30.40
N VAL A 261 -5.44 -3.40 30.80
CA VAL A 261 -6.44 -2.81 29.90
C VAL A 261 -5.77 -1.90 28.88
N SER A 262 -4.86 -1.02 29.33
CA SER A 262 -4.07 -0.14 28.47
C SER A 262 -3.25 -0.92 27.44
N ALA A 263 -2.60 -2.01 27.86
CA ALA A 263 -1.85 -2.86 26.93
C ALA A 263 -2.76 -3.46 25.86
N VAL A 264 -3.93 -4.00 26.24
CA VAL A 264 -4.89 -4.59 25.31
C VAL A 264 -5.44 -3.53 24.34
N SER A 265 -5.94 -2.41 24.86
CA SER A 265 -6.59 -1.36 24.07
C SER A 265 -5.60 -0.72 23.09
N ALA A 266 -4.40 -0.36 23.55
CA ALA A 266 -3.38 0.26 22.69
C ALA A 266 -2.88 -0.70 21.61
N THR A 267 -2.63 -1.97 21.94
CA THR A 267 -2.12 -2.95 20.96
C THR A 267 -3.18 -3.28 19.92
N PHE A 268 -4.45 -3.43 20.32
CA PHE A 268 -5.54 -3.68 19.39
C PHE A 268 -5.88 -2.44 18.55
N GLY A 269 -5.89 -1.24 19.15
CA GLY A 269 -6.07 0.03 18.45
C GLY A 269 -5.01 0.24 17.36
N LEU A 270 -3.74 -0.01 17.66
CA LEU A 270 -2.65 0.04 16.69
C LEU A 270 -2.83 -0.95 15.53
N TYR A 271 -3.30 -2.17 15.83
CA TYR A 271 -3.61 -3.16 14.80
C TYR A 271 -4.72 -2.68 13.87
N ILE A 272 -5.83 -2.18 14.42
CA ILE A 272 -6.95 -1.66 13.62
C ILE A 272 -6.53 -0.44 12.79
N ALA A 273 -5.76 0.48 13.37
CA ALA A 273 -5.18 1.62 12.65
C ALA A 273 -4.36 1.14 11.45
N THR A 274 -3.50 0.14 11.66
CA THR A 274 -2.66 -0.44 10.60
C THR A 274 -3.51 -1.13 9.53
N GLN A 275 -4.56 -1.86 9.90
CA GLN A 275 -5.47 -2.49 8.94
C GLN A 275 -6.22 -1.45 8.09
N ASN A 276 -6.74 -0.39 8.70
CA ASN A 276 -7.43 0.69 8.00
C ASN A 276 -6.49 1.45 7.07
N LEU A 277 -5.28 1.74 7.55
CA LEU A 277 -4.21 2.35 6.76
C LEU A 277 -3.85 1.44 5.57
N ASN A 278 -3.64 0.14 5.78
CA ASN A 278 -3.37 -0.82 4.72
C ASN A 278 -4.53 -0.93 3.72
N ALA A 279 -5.78 -0.87 4.18
CA ALA A 279 -6.96 -0.87 3.31
C ALA A 279 -7.02 0.39 2.44
N ARG A 280 -6.77 1.58 3.02
CA ARG A 280 -6.67 2.86 2.30
C ARG A 280 -5.50 2.84 1.31
N TYR A 281 -4.34 2.35 1.72
CA TYR A 281 -3.19 2.14 0.84
C TYR A 281 -3.52 1.21 -0.31
N LYS A 282 -4.23 0.10 -0.07
CA LYS A 282 -4.67 -0.82 -1.14
C LYS A 282 -5.63 -0.12 -2.10
N GLN A 283 -6.60 0.64 -1.60
CA GLN A 283 -7.53 1.40 -2.46
C GLN A 283 -6.82 2.45 -3.32
N HIS A 284 -5.89 3.22 -2.72
CA HIS A 284 -5.04 4.15 -3.47
C HIS A 284 -4.01 3.44 -4.37
N SER A 285 -3.63 2.21 -4.04
CA SER A 285 -2.68 1.40 -4.80
C SER A 285 -3.32 0.69 -5.99
N ILE A 286 -4.65 0.62 -6.12
CA ILE A 286 -5.32 0.00 -7.28
C ILE A 286 -5.96 1.01 -8.23
N ARG A 287 -6.17 2.26 -7.80
CA ARG A 287 -6.75 3.32 -8.64
C ARG A 287 -5.66 4.27 -9.12
N ASP A 288 -5.92 4.89 -10.27
CA ASP A 288 -5.12 6.00 -10.78
C ASP A 288 -5.59 7.31 -10.13
N GLY A 289 -4.65 8.09 -9.56
CA GLY A 289 -4.97 9.28 -8.78
C GLY A 289 -5.57 10.43 -9.58
N LEU A 290 -5.37 10.47 -10.91
CA LEU A 290 -5.97 11.49 -11.77
C LEU A 290 -7.37 11.08 -12.23
N THR A 291 -7.54 9.86 -12.71
CA THR A 291 -8.75 9.46 -13.46
C THR A 291 -9.76 8.68 -12.62
N GLY A 292 -9.36 8.14 -11.46
CA GLY A 292 -10.19 7.26 -10.64
C GLY A 292 -10.43 5.86 -11.23
N LEU A 293 -9.93 5.60 -12.45
CA LEU A 293 -9.94 4.27 -13.06
C LEU A 293 -8.96 3.33 -12.35
N PHE A 294 -9.00 2.04 -12.68
CA PHE A 294 -7.96 1.13 -12.21
C PHE A 294 -6.61 1.51 -12.82
N ASN A 295 -5.54 1.38 -12.04
CA ASN A 295 -4.20 1.68 -12.52
C ASN A 295 -3.59 0.49 -13.27
N ARG A 296 -2.43 0.73 -13.88
CA ARG A 296 -1.66 -0.27 -14.63
C ARG A 296 -1.44 -1.57 -13.87
N ARG A 297 -1.04 -1.47 -12.60
CA ARG A 297 -0.73 -2.64 -11.78
C ARG A 297 -1.95 -3.53 -11.63
N TYR A 298 -3.09 -2.95 -11.25
CA TYR A 298 -4.34 -3.69 -11.12
C TYR A 298 -4.80 -4.26 -12.46
N MET A 299 -4.62 -3.51 -13.55
CA MET A 299 -4.91 -3.97 -14.91
C MET A 299 -4.13 -5.24 -15.25
N GLU A 300 -2.80 -5.24 -15.07
CA GLU A 300 -1.93 -6.38 -15.40
C GLU A 300 -2.30 -7.63 -14.57
N GLU A 301 -2.50 -7.46 -13.25
CA GLU A 301 -2.93 -8.54 -12.35
C GLU A 301 -4.33 -9.08 -12.74
N SER A 302 -5.24 -8.22 -13.18
CA SER A 302 -6.59 -8.61 -13.62
C SER A 302 -6.56 -9.30 -14.98
N LEU A 303 -5.77 -8.80 -15.93
CA LEU A 303 -5.63 -9.41 -17.25
C LEU A 303 -5.13 -10.86 -17.16
N ILE A 304 -4.15 -11.12 -16.29
CA ILE A 304 -3.64 -12.49 -16.03
C ILE A 304 -4.75 -13.39 -15.47
N ARG A 305 -5.52 -12.89 -14.50
CA ARG A 305 -6.64 -13.63 -13.89
C ARG A 305 -7.74 -13.95 -14.90
N GLU A 306 -8.16 -12.95 -15.68
CA GLU A 306 -9.23 -13.09 -16.66
C GLU A 306 -8.81 -13.97 -17.84
N VAL A 307 -7.56 -13.90 -18.30
CA VAL A 307 -7.03 -14.83 -19.33
C VAL A 307 -7.01 -16.27 -18.82
N SER A 308 -6.62 -16.48 -17.56
CA SER A 308 -6.66 -17.81 -16.93
C SER A 308 -8.09 -18.34 -16.82
N ALA A 309 -9.04 -17.50 -16.40
CA ALA A 309 -10.46 -17.84 -16.37
C ALA A 309 -11.01 -18.17 -17.77
N ALA A 310 -10.75 -17.32 -18.76
CA ALA A 310 -11.16 -17.49 -20.15
C ALA A 310 -10.63 -18.81 -20.75
N THR A 311 -9.37 -19.15 -20.47
CA THR A 311 -8.75 -20.39 -20.92
C THR A 311 -9.43 -21.61 -20.30
N ARG A 312 -9.71 -21.59 -18.99
CA ARG A 312 -10.40 -22.68 -18.29
C ARG A 312 -11.83 -22.90 -18.79
N HIS A 313 -12.55 -21.81 -19.06
CA HIS A 313 -13.96 -21.85 -19.47
C HIS A 313 -14.16 -21.86 -20.98
N ARG A 314 -13.08 -21.82 -21.77
CA ARG A 314 -13.11 -21.70 -23.24
C ARG A 314 -13.97 -20.53 -23.72
N SER A 315 -13.98 -19.44 -22.95
CA SER A 315 -14.68 -18.21 -23.28
C SER A 315 -13.72 -17.20 -23.93
N PRO A 316 -14.20 -16.31 -24.80
CA PRO A 316 -13.35 -15.26 -25.35
C PRO A 316 -13.07 -14.19 -24.30
N ILE A 317 -11.99 -13.45 -24.49
CA ILE A 317 -11.70 -12.22 -23.73
C ILE A 317 -11.17 -11.17 -24.70
N GLY A 318 -11.78 -9.99 -24.65
CA GLY A 318 -11.38 -8.84 -25.44
C GLY A 318 -10.53 -7.86 -24.66
N LEU A 319 -9.64 -7.19 -25.36
CA LEU A 319 -8.84 -6.08 -24.84
C LEU A 319 -8.89 -4.92 -25.84
N VAL A 320 -9.14 -3.73 -25.32
CA VAL A 320 -9.17 -2.49 -26.09
C VAL A 320 -8.13 -1.54 -25.52
N MET A 321 -7.14 -1.15 -26.32
CA MET A 321 -6.16 -0.10 -26.01
C MET A 321 -6.65 1.21 -26.62
N ILE A 322 -6.53 2.32 -25.89
CA ILE A 322 -7.19 3.59 -26.20
C ILE A 322 -6.18 4.73 -26.04
N TYR A 323 -6.03 5.55 -27.08
CA TYR A 323 -5.22 6.76 -27.08
C TYR A 323 -6.08 7.98 -27.47
N PRO A 324 -6.10 9.06 -26.67
CA PRO A 324 -6.73 10.32 -27.04
C PRO A 324 -5.86 11.10 -28.04
N ASP A 325 -6.39 11.37 -29.24
CA ASP A 325 -5.61 11.90 -30.37
C ASP A 325 -5.10 13.33 -30.14
N SER A 326 -5.83 14.15 -29.38
CA SER A 326 -5.56 15.58 -29.24
C SER A 326 -4.63 15.95 -28.07
N VAL A 327 -4.05 14.97 -27.36
CA VAL A 327 -3.25 15.24 -26.15
C VAL A 327 -2.07 16.17 -26.44
N ALA A 328 -1.24 15.85 -27.43
CA ALA A 328 -0.06 16.66 -27.75
C ALA A 328 -0.44 18.10 -28.15
N GLN A 329 -1.47 18.25 -28.98
CA GLN A 329 -1.96 19.56 -29.41
C GLN A 329 -2.53 20.38 -28.23
N ILE A 330 -3.31 19.77 -27.35
CA ILE A 330 -3.87 20.44 -26.17
C ILE A 330 -2.75 20.86 -25.21
N GLN A 331 -1.74 20.01 -25.04
CA GLN A 331 -0.58 20.33 -24.21
C GLN A 331 0.18 21.54 -24.73
N GLU A 332 0.43 21.59 -26.04
CA GLU A 332 1.14 22.71 -26.69
C GLU A 332 0.33 24.02 -26.59
N GLN A 333 -0.98 23.96 -26.81
CA GLN A 333 -1.82 25.15 -26.88
C GLN A 333 -2.28 25.67 -25.52
N ARG A 334 -2.48 24.79 -24.53
CA ARG A 334 -3.17 25.12 -23.27
C ARG A 334 -2.46 24.59 -22.01
N GLY A 335 -1.31 23.95 -22.19
CA GLY A 335 -0.48 23.46 -21.09
C GLY A 335 -1.00 22.17 -20.46
N ARG A 336 -0.23 21.70 -19.46
CA ARG A 336 -0.42 20.41 -18.80
C ARG A 336 -1.77 20.28 -18.08
N HIS A 337 -2.27 21.34 -17.44
CA HIS A 337 -3.54 21.29 -16.73
C HIS A 337 -4.74 21.00 -17.65
N ALA A 338 -4.71 21.47 -18.89
CA ALA A 338 -5.76 21.17 -19.87
C ALA A 338 -5.75 19.69 -20.26
N VAL A 339 -4.57 19.09 -20.37
CA VAL A 339 -4.44 17.63 -20.58
C VAL A 339 -4.94 16.87 -19.38
N GLU A 340 -4.56 17.27 -18.17
CA GLU A 340 -5.04 16.61 -16.94
C GLU A 340 -6.57 16.67 -16.84
N GLN A 341 -7.20 17.80 -17.18
CA GLN A 341 -8.66 17.91 -17.23
C GLN A 341 -9.28 16.98 -18.29
N LEU A 342 -8.69 16.92 -19.49
CA LEU A 342 -9.13 16.01 -20.56
C LEU A 342 -9.11 14.55 -20.07
N LEU A 343 -7.99 14.12 -19.50
CA LEU A 343 -7.81 12.75 -19.01
C LEU A 343 -8.75 12.45 -17.84
N TRP A 344 -8.95 13.42 -16.94
CA TRP A 344 -9.90 13.31 -15.82
C TRP A 344 -11.32 13.04 -16.34
N GLU A 345 -11.80 13.85 -17.29
CA GLU A 345 -13.12 13.66 -17.91
C GLU A 345 -13.26 12.32 -18.63
N LEU A 346 -12.24 11.90 -19.39
CA LEU A 346 -12.24 10.57 -19.99
C LEU A 346 -12.37 9.47 -18.93
N GLY A 347 -11.64 9.60 -17.81
CA GLY A 347 -11.74 8.72 -16.65
C GLY A 347 -13.14 8.62 -16.07
N GLN A 348 -13.85 9.75 -15.95
CA GLN A 348 -15.22 9.78 -15.43
C GLN A 348 -16.25 9.17 -16.40
N ARG A 349 -16.05 9.33 -17.71
CA ARG A 349 -17.02 8.90 -18.73
C ARG A 349 -16.86 7.43 -19.14
N LEU A 350 -15.64 6.93 -19.18
CA LEU A 350 -15.34 5.57 -19.68
C LEU A 350 -16.15 4.46 -18.99
N PRO A 351 -16.37 4.47 -17.66
CA PRO A 351 -17.22 3.48 -16.98
C PRO A 351 -18.67 3.44 -17.48
N GLY A 352 -19.22 4.57 -17.94
CA GLY A 352 -20.59 4.66 -18.45
C GLY A 352 -20.80 3.98 -19.82
N TYR A 353 -19.72 3.63 -20.52
CA TYR A 353 -19.78 3.00 -21.85
C TYR A 353 -19.49 1.50 -21.83
N VAL A 354 -19.19 0.95 -20.66
CA VAL A 354 -18.81 -0.46 -20.46
C VAL A 354 -19.76 -1.12 -19.45
N ARG A 355 -19.72 -2.45 -19.34
CA ARG A 355 -20.51 -3.20 -18.34
C ARG A 355 -19.81 -3.21 -16.99
N ASN A 356 -20.54 -3.52 -15.91
CA ASN A 356 -19.96 -3.63 -14.57
C ASN A 356 -18.84 -4.68 -14.45
N GLU A 357 -18.87 -5.73 -15.28
CA GLU A 357 -17.85 -6.78 -15.34
C GLU A 357 -16.61 -6.38 -16.16
N ASP A 358 -16.71 -5.29 -16.94
CA ASP A 358 -15.58 -4.79 -17.72
C ASP A 358 -14.64 -3.98 -16.82
N ILE A 359 -13.36 -3.97 -17.15
CA ILE A 359 -12.31 -3.40 -16.31
C ILE A 359 -11.65 -2.22 -17.04
N PRO A 360 -12.21 -0.99 -16.94
CA PRO A 360 -11.60 0.21 -17.49
C PRO A 360 -10.41 0.66 -16.63
N CYS A 361 -9.28 0.89 -17.28
CA CYS A 361 -8.00 1.19 -16.63
C CYS A 361 -7.30 2.37 -17.31
N ARG A 362 -6.50 3.12 -16.55
CA ARG A 362 -5.44 3.95 -17.11
C ARG A 362 -4.16 3.11 -17.18
N TYR A 363 -3.65 2.91 -18.39
CA TYR A 363 -2.52 2.04 -18.64
C TYR A 363 -1.20 2.77 -18.37
N GLU A 364 -0.91 3.84 -19.10
CA GLU A 364 0.37 4.55 -18.95
C GLU A 364 0.29 5.93 -19.59
N GLY A 365 0.74 6.98 -18.89
CA GLY A 365 0.65 8.36 -19.38
C GLY A 365 -0.78 8.72 -19.77
N ASP A 366 -1.01 8.86 -21.08
CA ASP A 366 -2.30 9.27 -21.66
C ASP A 366 -3.08 8.09 -22.24
N VAL A 367 -2.55 6.87 -22.12
CA VAL A 367 -3.13 5.64 -22.67
C VAL A 367 -4.08 5.01 -21.66
N PHE A 368 -5.26 4.64 -22.14
CA PHE A 368 -6.25 3.88 -21.40
C PHE A 368 -6.40 2.48 -21.99
N CYS A 369 -7.00 1.57 -21.23
CA CYS A 369 -7.44 0.30 -21.77
C CYS A 369 -8.72 -0.20 -21.08
N VAL A 370 -9.39 -1.15 -21.73
CA VAL A 370 -10.54 -1.85 -21.16
C VAL A 370 -10.41 -3.35 -21.41
N ILE A 371 -10.44 -4.12 -20.32
CA ILE A 371 -10.52 -5.58 -20.36
C ILE A 371 -12.00 -5.96 -20.42
N LEU A 372 -12.37 -6.84 -21.35
CA LEU A 372 -13.74 -7.24 -21.63
C LEU A 372 -13.87 -8.78 -21.50
N PRO A 373 -14.05 -9.31 -20.28
CA PRO A 373 -14.26 -10.74 -20.07
C PRO A 373 -15.49 -11.24 -20.83
N GLY A 374 -15.38 -12.41 -21.47
CA GLY A 374 -16.49 -13.01 -22.21
C GLY A 374 -16.85 -12.33 -23.53
N ALA A 375 -16.12 -11.28 -23.95
CA ALA A 375 -16.40 -10.57 -25.20
C ALA A 375 -15.62 -11.18 -26.39
N ASP A 376 -16.34 -11.60 -27.43
CA ASP A 376 -15.76 -11.99 -28.71
C ASP A 376 -15.32 -10.78 -29.55
N LEU A 377 -14.74 -11.01 -30.73
CA LEU A 377 -14.27 -9.95 -31.62
C LEU A 377 -15.37 -8.96 -32.03
N LYS A 378 -16.59 -9.45 -32.29
CA LYS A 378 -17.70 -8.60 -32.72
C LYS A 378 -18.14 -7.69 -31.59
N ILE A 379 -18.29 -8.23 -30.38
CA ILE A 379 -18.69 -7.47 -29.17
C ILE A 379 -17.59 -6.48 -28.79
N THR A 380 -16.34 -6.93 -28.77
CA THR A 380 -15.17 -6.10 -28.42
C THR A 380 -15.04 -4.92 -29.36
N ARG A 381 -15.12 -5.15 -30.68
CA ARG A 381 -15.12 -4.09 -31.69
C ARG A 381 -16.30 -3.14 -31.53
N ALA A 382 -17.51 -3.66 -31.33
CA ALA A 382 -18.70 -2.83 -31.19
C ALA A 382 -18.62 -1.90 -29.97
N ARG A 383 -18.08 -2.39 -28.84
CA ARG A 383 -17.81 -1.55 -27.66
C ARG A 383 -16.76 -0.49 -27.94
N ALA A 384 -15.67 -0.85 -28.60
CA ALA A 384 -14.63 0.12 -28.98
C ALA A 384 -15.20 1.23 -29.87
N GLU A 385 -15.96 0.88 -30.92
CA GLU A 385 -16.61 1.87 -31.80
C GLU A 385 -17.63 2.74 -31.06
N ARG A 386 -18.37 2.18 -30.12
CA ARG A 386 -19.28 2.96 -29.26
C ARG A 386 -18.49 4.00 -28.46
N ILE A 387 -17.46 3.57 -27.73
CA ILE A 387 -16.61 4.48 -26.94
C ILE A 387 -16.03 5.59 -27.84
N ARG A 388 -15.51 5.24 -29.01
CA ARG A 388 -14.97 6.20 -29.98
C ARG A 388 -16.01 7.24 -30.39
N ASN A 389 -17.20 6.80 -30.78
CA ASN A 389 -18.28 7.69 -31.23
C ASN A 389 -18.76 8.62 -30.11
N GLU A 390 -19.00 8.10 -28.92
CA GLU A 390 -19.47 8.91 -27.77
C GLU A 390 -18.44 9.96 -27.36
N ILE A 391 -17.15 9.60 -27.29
CA ILE A 391 -16.10 10.55 -26.93
C ILE A 391 -15.84 11.58 -28.03
N SER A 392 -15.98 11.23 -29.31
CA SER A 392 -15.84 12.20 -30.41
C SER A 392 -16.87 13.35 -30.37
N GLN A 393 -17.96 13.17 -29.62
CA GLN A 393 -19.01 14.17 -29.43
C GLN A 393 -18.87 14.92 -28.10
N LEU A 394 -17.92 14.52 -27.24
CA LEU A 394 -17.75 15.08 -25.91
C LEU A 394 -17.11 16.47 -26.00
N LYS A 395 -17.82 17.46 -25.46
CA LYS A 395 -17.33 18.82 -25.28
C LYS A 395 -17.04 19.06 -23.80
N ILE A 396 -15.78 19.27 -23.47
CA ILE A 396 -15.32 19.47 -22.09
C ILE A 396 -15.12 20.95 -21.86
N ALA A 397 -15.86 21.54 -20.92
CA ALA A 397 -15.66 22.93 -20.53
C ALA A 397 -14.31 23.10 -19.81
N TYR A 398 -13.53 24.10 -20.23
CA TYR A 398 -12.25 24.45 -19.62
C TYR A 398 -12.07 25.97 -19.62
N GLY A 399 -12.49 26.63 -18.53
CA GLY A 399 -12.58 28.09 -18.46
C GLY A 399 -13.55 28.64 -19.53
N GLU A 400 -13.10 29.59 -20.34
CA GLU A 400 -13.85 30.13 -21.48
C GLU A 400 -13.71 29.30 -22.77
N SER A 401 -12.99 28.17 -22.69
CA SER A 401 -12.67 27.33 -23.85
C SER A 401 -13.32 25.95 -23.75
N VAL A 402 -13.37 25.23 -24.87
CA VAL A 402 -13.82 23.83 -24.93
C VAL A 402 -12.64 22.95 -25.33
N LEU A 403 -12.44 21.84 -24.63
CA LEU A 403 -11.54 20.76 -25.00
C LEU A 403 -12.36 19.69 -25.73
N GLU A 404 -11.82 19.23 -26.85
CA GLU A 404 -12.42 18.18 -27.69
C GLU A 404 -11.30 17.20 -28.06
N THR A 405 -11.63 15.91 -28.16
CA THR A 405 -10.67 14.89 -28.60
C THR A 405 -11.39 13.77 -29.34
N THR A 406 -10.66 13.07 -30.20
CA THR A 406 -11.06 11.78 -30.76
C THR A 406 -10.21 10.67 -30.18
N LEU A 407 -10.61 9.41 -30.41
CA LEU A 407 -9.89 8.26 -29.91
C LEU A 407 -9.33 7.39 -31.05
N SER A 408 -8.05 7.07 -30.94
CA SER A 408 -7.42 5.96 -31.66
C SER A 408 -7.42 4.72 -30.78
N MET A 409 -7.93 3.61 -31.29
CA MET A 409 -8.15 2.41 -30.50
C MET A 409 -7.62 1.16 -31.22
N GLY A 410 -6.95 0.30 -30.45
CA GLY A 410 -6.51 -1.01 -30.88
C GLY A 410 -7.29 -2.11 -30.19
N VAL A 411 -7.73 -3.11 -30.95
CA VAL A 411 -8.59 -4.18 -30.44
C VAL A 411 -7.94 -5.53 -30.67
N ALA A 412 -7.79 -6.32 -29.61
CA ALA A 412 -7.39 -7.72 -29.70
C ALA A 412 -8.34 -8.59 -28.88
N VAL A 413 -8.40 -9.88 -29.23
CA VAL A 413 -9.28 -10.87 -28.59
C VAL A 413 -8.56 -12.21 -28.54
N MET A 414 -8.56 -12.86 -27.39
CA MET A 414 -8.13 -14.25 -27.24
C MET A 414 -9.31 -15.20 -27.49
N PRO A 415 -9.11 -16.32 -28.23
CA PRO A 415 -7.84 -16.85 -28.74
C PRO A 415 -7.43 -16.39 -30.15
N ALA A 416 -8.18 -15.51 -30.79
CA ALA A 416 -7.98 -15.16 -32.21
C ALA A 416 -6.64 -14.45 -32.49
N HIS A 417 -6.21 -13.56 -31.60
CA HIS A 417 -5.07 -12.66 -31.81
C HIS A 417 -3.89 -12.93 -30.87
N ALA A 418 -4.09 -13.73 -29.81
CA ALA A 418 -3.09 -14.01 -28.80
C ALA A 418 -3.37 -15.33 -28.07
N GLY A 419 -2.32 -15.94 -27.50
CA GLY A 419 -2.42 -17.15 -26.68
C GLY A 419 -2.26 -16.92 -25.18
N ASP A 420 -1.87 -15.73 -24.75
CA ASP A 420 -1.65 -15.35 -23.35
C ASP A 420 -1.92 -13.85 -23.13
N ALA A 421 -1.86 -13.42 -21.87
CA ALA A 421 -2.11 -12.03 -21.48
C ALA A 421 -1.12 -11.04 -22.12
N ARG A 422 0.16 -11.41 -22.21
CA ARG A 422 1.21 -10.56 -22.76
C ARG A 422 1.01 -10.33 -24.26
N GLY A 423 0.76 -11.40 -25.02
CA GLY A 423 0.47 -11.32 -26.45
C GLY A 423 -0.81 -10.54 -26.73
N LEU A 424 -1.83 -10.66 -25.87
CA LEU A 424 -3.08 -9.92 -26.02
C LEU A 424 -2.86 -8.41 -25.86
N LEU A 425 -2.08 -8.02 -24.85
CA LEU A 425 -1.70 -6.62 -24.59
C LEU A 425 -0.84 -6.06 -25.73
N GLN A 426 0.15 -6.83 -26.20
CA GLN A 426 1.01 -6.42 -27.31
C GLN A 426 0.21 -6.21 -28.60
N ALA A 427 -0.64 -7.17 -28.99
CA ALA A 427 -1.42 -7.10 -30.22
C ALA A 427 -2.41 -5.92 -30.22
N ALA A 428 -3.06 -5.66 -29.08
CA ALA A 428 -3.94 -4.50 -28.94
C ALA A 428 -3.14 -3.18 -28.98
N GLY A 429 -1.96 -3.15 -28.36
CA GLY A 429 -1.08 -1.97 -28.36
C GLY A 429 -0.56 -1.61 -29.75
N GLU A 430 -0.08 -2.60 -30.52
CA GLU A 430 0.37 -2.41 -31.90
C GLU A 430 -0.77 -1.89 -32.79
N SER A 431 -1.98 -2.44 -32.62
CA SER A 431 -3.19 -1.98 -33.32
C SER A 431 -3.55 -0.53 -32.99
N MET A 432 -3.41 -0.12 -31.73
CA MET A 432 -3.65 1.26 -31.32
C MET A 432 -2.62 2.21 -31.93
N GLN A 433 -1.34 1.82 -31.95
CA GLN A 433 -0.30 2.61 -32.61
C GLN A 433 -0.56 2.75 -34.11
N MET A 434 -0.98 1.67 -34.79
CA MET A 434 -1.41 1.74 -36.18
C MET A 434 -2.59 2.70 -36.37
N ALA A 435 -3.54 2.73 -35.42
CA ALA A 435 -4.69 3.63 -35.48
C ALA A 435 -4.26 5.10 -35.42
N VAL A 436 -3.33 5.43 -34.52
CA VAL A 436 -2.72 6.76 -34.39
C VAL A 436 -1.99 7.14 -35.69
N GLN A 437 -1.12 6.26 -36.18
CA GLN A 437 -0.32 6.50 -37.40
C GLN A 437 -1.15 6.63 -38.67
N SER A 438 -2.34 6.03 -38.70
CA SER A 438 -3.23 6.07 -39.87
C SER A 438 -4.10 7.35 -39.93
N GLY A 439 -3.86 8.33 -39.06
CA GLY A 439 -4.57 9.62 -39.06
C GLY A 439 -5.66 9.73 -37.99
N GLY A 440 -5.61 8.90 -36.94
CA GLY A 440 -6.46 9.05 -35.77
C GLY A 440 -7.93 8.63 -35.93
N ASN A 441 -8.72 8.87 -34.88
CA ASN A 441 -10.18 8.71 -34.80
C ASN A 441 -10.71 7.40 -35.41
N ARG A 442 -10.12 6.26 -35.01
CA ARG A 442 -10.49 4.95 -35.57
C ARG A 442 -10.21 3.79 -34.65
N VAL A 443 -10.85 2.67 -34.95
CA VAL A 443 -10.59 1.37 -34.34
C VAL A 443 -9.84 0.48 -35.35
N ILE A 444 -8.70 -0.07 -34.96
CA ILE A 444 -7.97 -1.09 -35.72
C ILE A 444 -7.99 -2.42 -34.95
N LEU A 445 -8.24 -3.50 -35.67
CA LEU A 445 -8.21 -4.85 -35.14
C LEU A 445 -6.79 -5.43 -35.29
N ALA A 446 -6.36 -6.20 -34.30
CA ALA A 446 -5.13 -6.96 -34.35
C ALA A 446 -5.14 -7.97 -35.49
N GLU A 447 -3.95 -8.28 -36.01
CA GLU A 447 -3.79 -9.38 -36.95
C GLU A 447 -4.02 -10.73 -36.24
N ALA A 448 -4.69 -11.65 -36.94
CA ALA A 448 -4.97 -12.97 -36.39
C ALA A 448 -3.69 -13.80 -36.27
N LEU A 449 -3.61 -14.64 -35.25
CA LEU A 449 -2.52 -15.61 -35.15
C LEU A 449 -2.54 -16.55 -36.38
N PRO A 450 -1.38 -16.87 -36.97
CA PRO A 450 -1.33 -17.88 -38.01
C PRO A 450 -1.87 -19.21 -37.47
N PRO A 451 -2.61 -19.98 -38.27
CA PRO A 451 -3.15 -21.26 -37.83
C PRO A 451 -2.00 -22.15 -37.35
N LYS A 452 -2.12 -22.71 -36.14
CA LYS A 452 -1.18 -23.72 -35.64
C LYS A 452 -1.24 -24.91 -36.61
N LYS A 453 -0.11 -25.17 -37.29
CA LYS A 453 0.08 -26.33 -38.19
C LYS A 453 -0.08 -27.64 -37.44
#